data_AF-A0A0D3JQW6-F1
#
_entry.id   AF-A0A0D3JQW6-F1
#
_cell.length_a   1.000
_cell.length_b   1.000
_cell.length_c   1.000
_cell.angle_alpha   90.00
_cell.angle_beta   90.00
_cell.angle_gamma   90.00
#
_symmetry.space_group_name_H-M   'P 1'
#
loop_
_entity.id
_entity.type
_entity.pdbx_description
1 polymer ?
#
loop_
_entity_poly.entity_id
_entity_poly.type
_entity_poly.pdbx_seq_one_letter_code
_entity_poly.pdbx_strand_id
1 'polypeptide(L)'
;KPLIRKDLARVFRHWPAWDASCTAIVDDDPLKCSHNAPHTAVHPAKWRALAPPPGSAQELAPHGPLCAYLERLAAAADTQAFIRETQYHAP
;
A
#
# COMPACT_ATOMS: atom_id res chain seq x y z
N LYS A 1 -8.73 -2.47 23.07
CA LYS A 1 -8.92 -3.11 21.74
C LYS A 1 -7.56 -3.65 21.32
N PRO A 2 -7.41 -4.93 20.94
CA PRO A 2 -6.10 -5.48 20.61
C PRO A 2 -5.52 -4.81 19.35
N LEU A 3 -4.21 -4.62 19.33
CA LEU A 3 -3.48 -4.17 18.15
C LEU A 3 -3.25 -5.39 17.24
N ILE A 4 -3.85 -5.37 16.05
CA ILE A 4 -3.68 -6.42 15.05
C ILE A 4 -2.82 -5.84 13.92
N ARG A 5 -1.68 -6.47 13.65
CA ARG A 5 -0.78 -6.10 12.56
C ARG A 5 -0.85 -7.13 11.45
N LYS A 6 -0.71 -6.66 10.21
CA LYS A 6 -0.55 -7.48 9.02
C LYS A 6 0.94 -7.72 8.81
N ASP A 7 1.32 -8.99 8.70
CA ASP A 7 2.71 -9.45 8.66
C ASP A 7 2.98 -10.21 7.35
N LEU A 8 3.73 -9.58 6.44
CA LEU A 8 4.13 -10.13 5.16
C LEU A 8 5.11 -11.30 5.29
N ALA A 9 5.89 -11.40 6.37
CA ALA A 9 6.80 -12.53 6.56
C ALA A 9 6.05 -13.86 6.63
N ARG A 10 4.80 -13.84 7.11
CA ARG A 10 3.91 -15.00 7.09
C ARG A 10 3.48 -15.38 5.67
N VAL A 11 3.28 -14.39 4.79
CA VAL A 11 2.98 -14.62 3.37
C VAL A 11 4.22 -15.22 2.68
N PHE A 12 5.39 -14.59 2.84
CA PHE A 12 6.64 -15.04 2.19
C PHE A 12 7.03 -16.48 2.57
N ARG A 13 6.72 -16.91 3.80
CA ARG A 13 6.92 -18.31 4.22
C ARG A 13 6.12 -19.32 3.38
N HIS A 14 4.92 -18.94 2.95
CA HIS A 14 4.04 -19.80 2.16
C HIS A 14 4.25 -19.63 0.65
N TRP A 15 4.70 -18.45 0.21
CA TRP A 15 5.02 -18.17 -1.19
C TRP A 15 6.43 -17.59 -1.31
N PRO A 16 7.47 -18.45 -1.34
CA PRO A 16 8.88 -18.03 -1.26
C PRO A 16 9.39 -17.31 -2.52
N ALA A 17 8.61 -17.28 -3.59
CA ALA A 17 8.90 -16.48 -4.78
C ALA A 17 8.68 -14.97 -4.56
N TRP A 18 8.09 -14.58 -3.43
CA TRP A 18 7.80 -13.19 -3.09
C TRP A 18 8.58 -12.76 -1.86
N ASP A 19 9.04 -11.52 -1.88
CA ASP A 19 9.69 -10.85 -0.77
C ASP A 19 9.37 -9.35 -0.79
N ALA A 20 10.09 -8.56 0.04
CA ALA A 20 9.89 -7.12 0.14
C ALA A 20 10.27 -6.32 -1.12
N SER A 21 11.10 -6.87 -2.01
CA SER A 21 11.50 -6.22 -3.27
C SER A 21 10.42 -6.30 -4.34
N CYS A 22 9.44 -7.21 -4.22
CA CYS A 22 8.37 -7.42 -5.20
C CYS A 22 6.96 -7.42 -4.61
N THR A 23 6.80 -7.06 -3.32
CA THR A 23 5.50 -7.07 -2.63
C THR A 23 5.23 -5.76 -1.93
N ALA A 24 4.02 -5.22 -2.13
CA ALA A 24 3.50 -4.08 -1.39
C ALA A 24 2.17 -4.42 -0.70
N ILE A 25 1.94 -3.81 0.47
CA ILE A 25 0.67 -3.86 1.19
C ILE A 25 -0.08 -2.53 1.07
N VAL A 26 -1.36 -2.58 0.71
CA VAL A 26 -2.23 -1.39 0.65
C VAL A 26 -3.17 -1.41 1.87
N ASP A 27 -3.06 -0.42 2.75
CA ASP A 27 -3.94 -0.25 3.92
C ASP A 27 -4.00 1.22 4.34
N ASP A 28 -5.18 1.72 4.70
CA ASP A 28 -5.39 3.10 5.17
C ASP A 28 -4.82 3.36 6.58
N ASP A 29 -4.42 2.31 7.30
CA ASP A 29 -3.91 2.39 8.68
C ASP A 29 -2.41 2.00 8.75
N PRO A 30 -1.50 2.98 8.89
CA PRO A 30 -0.08 2.72 9.02
C PRO A 30 0.31 1.80 10.18
N LEU A 31 -0.46 1.81 11.28
CA LEU A 31 -0.17 0.97 12.46
C LEU A 31 -0.39 -0.51 12.17
N LYS A 32 -1.31 -0.86 11.26
CA LYS A 32 -1.50 -2.25 10.85
C LYS A 32 -0.32 -2.76 10.01
N CYS A 33 0.37 -1.87 9.30
CA CYS A 33 1.49 -2.23 8.42
C CYS A 33 2.86 -2.11 9.10
N SER A 34 2.94 -1.57 10.31
CA SER A 34 4.19 -1.18 10.98
C SER A 34 5.14 -2.31 11.37
N HIS A 35 4.75 -3.58 11.15
CA HIS A 35 5.62 -4.73 11.42
C HIS A 35 6.44 -5.18 10.21
N ASN A 36 6.11 -4.67 9.02
CA ASN A 36 6.76 -5.06 7.78
C ASN A 36 8.05 -4.27 7.58
N ALA A 37 8.90 -4.73 6.65
CA ALA A 37 10.10 -3.99 6.27
C ALA A 37 9.73 -2.56 5.80
N PRO A 38 10.59 -1.55 6.01
CA PRO A 38 10.32 -0.18 5.58
C PRO A 38 9.94 -0.11 4.10
N HIS A 39 9.11 0.86 3.73
CA HIS A 39 8.73 1.11 2.32
C HIS A 39 8.08 -0.09 1.61
N THR A 40 7.37 -0.95 2.34
CA THR A 40 6.54 -2.02 1.76
C THR A 40 5.05 -1.69 1.78
N ALA A 41 4.66 -0.52 2.29
CA ALA A 41 3.27 -0.13 2.49
C ALA A 41 2.91 1.12 1.69
N VAL A 42 1.70 1.11 1.12
CA VAL A 42 1.05 2.24 0.44
C VAL A 42 -0.22 2.57 1.19
N HIS A 43 -0.41 3.85 1.50
CA HIS A 43 -1.48 4.32 2.39
C HIS A 43 -2.47 5.23 1.63
N PRO A 44 -3.58 4.68 1.12
CA PRO A 44 -4.65 5.47 0.51
C PRO A 44 -5.44 6.27 1.54
N ALA A 45 -6.29 7.20 1.08
CA ALA A 45 -7.17 7.88 2.02
C ALA A 45 -8.16 6.88 2.60
N LYS A 46 -8.50 7.12 3.87
CA LYS A 46 -9.57 6.40 4.52
C LYS A 46 -10.92 6.75 3.90
N TRP A 47 -11.48 5.82 3.14
CA TRP A 47 -12.81 5.99 2.58
C TRP A 47 -13.90 5.96 3.68
N ARG A 48 -14.93 6.79 3.52
CA ARG A 48 -16.11 6.83 4.39
C ARG A 48 -17.37 7.01 3.55
N ALA A 49 -18.37 6.15 3.75
CA ALA A 49 -19.60 6.16 2.96
C ALA A 49 -20.41 7.47 3.06
N LEU A 50 -20.56 8.00 4.28
CA LEU A 50 -21.46 9.13 4.54
C LEU A 50 -20.81 10.50 4.34
N ALA A 51 -19.48 10.56 4.42
CA ALA A 51 -18.71 11.78 4.31
C ALA A 51 -17.29 11.42 3.85
N PRO A 52 -17.13 11.03 2.57
CA PRO A 52 -15.83 10.68 2.05
C PRO A 52 -14.91 11.92 2.08
N PRO A 53 -13.64 11.77 2.48
CA PRO A 53 -12.66 12.83 2.28
C PRO A 53 -12.65 13.29 0.80
N PRO A 54 -12.38 14.58 0.53
CA PRO A 54 -12.24 15.08 -0.84
C PRO A 54 -11.30 14.19 -1.66
N GLY A 55 -11.68 13.84 -2.90
CA GLY A 55 -10.85 13.02 -3.79
C GLY A 55 -10.75 11.52 -3.46
N SER A 56 -11.06 11.09 -2.24
CA SER A 56 -10.94 9.67 -1.83
C SER A 56 -11.82 8.71 -2.63
N ALA A 57 -12.98 9.18 -3.12
CA ALA A 57 -13.87 8.38 -3.96
C ALA A 57 -13.28 8.12 -5.36
N GLN A 58 -12.33 8.94 -5.81
CA GLN A 58 -11.71 8.84 -7.13
C GLN A 58 -10.38 8.06 -7.10
N GLU A 59 -9.81 7.77 -5.93
CA GLU A 59 -8.52 7.05 -5.82
C GLU A 59 -8.49 5.74 -6.60
N LEU A 60 -9.57 4.96 -6.47
CA LEU A 60 -9.75 3.65 -7.09
C LEU A 60 -10.51 3.69 -8.43
N ALA A 61 -10.87 4.88 -8.92
CA ALA A 61 -11.46 4.99 -10.25
C ALA A 61 -10.46 4.47 -11.31
N PRO A 62 -10.90 4.07 -12.51
CA PRO A 62 -9.99 3.85 -13.63
C PRO A 62 -9.09 5.08 -13.83
N HIS A 63 -7.77 4.87 -13.84
CA HIS A 63 -6.76 5.95 -13.87
C HIS A 63 -6.82 6.94 -12.68
N GLY A 64 -7.52 6.56 -11.60
CA GLY A 64 -7.48 7.26 -10.33
C GLY A 64 -6.06 7.28 -9.75
N PRO A 65 -5.74 8.22 -8.84
CA PRO A 65 -4.37 8.44 -8.39
C PRO A 65 -3.74 7.20 -7.74
N LEU A 66 -4.50 6.38 -7.00
CA LEU A 66 -3.96 5.14 -6.44
C LEU A 66 -3.71 4.10 -7.54
N CYS A 67 -4.66 3.92 -8.47
CA CYS A 67 -4.47 3.01 -9.61
C CYS A 67 -3.24 3.38 -10.44
N ALA A 68 -3.11 4.65 -10.82
CA ALA A 68 -1.96 5.15 -11.59
C ALA A 68 -0.62 4.99 -10.83
N TYR A 69 -0.63 5.14 -9.50
CA TYR A 69 0.53 4.86 -8.67
C TYR A 69 0.90 3.37 -8.68
N LEU A 70 -0.08 2.48 -8.50
CA LEU A 70 0.13 1.04 -8.48
C LEU A 70 0.56 0.49 -9.85
N GLU A 71 0.09 1.07 -10.96
CA GLU A 71 0.55 0.74 -12.31
C GLU A 71 2.04 1.06 -12.48
N ARG A 72 2.47 2.24 -12.01
CA ARG A 72 3.90 2.60 -12.02
C ARG A 72 4.73 1.73 -11.09
N LEU A 73 4.19 1.39 -9.92
CA LEU A 73 4.83 0.48 -8.96
C LEU A 73 5.03 -0.92 -9.58
N ALA A 74 4.01 -1.45 -10.26
CA ALA A 74 4.06 -2.76 -10.91
C ALA A 74 5.09 -2.81 -12.06
N ALA A 75 5.39 -1.67 -12.69
CA ALA A 75 6.43 -1.54 -13.70
C ALA A 75 7.84 -1.32 -13.11
N ALA A 76 7.97 -1.10 -11.80
CA ALA A 76 9.25 -0.87 -11.15
C ALA A 76 10.02 -2.19 -10.96
N ALA A 77 11.35 -2.13 -11.08
CA ALA A 77 12.21 -3.28 -10.84
C ALA A 77 12.29 -3.67 -9.35
N ASP A 78 12.14 -2.70 -8.45
CA ASP A 78 12.17 -2.89 -7.01
C ASP A 78 11.05 -2.06 -6.36
N THR A 79 10.12 -2.77 -5.72
CA THR A 79 8.94 -2.22 -5.05
C THR A 79 9.34 -1.32 -3.89
N GLN A 80 10.32 -1.75 -3.09
CA GLN A 80 10.74 -1.06 -1.87
C GLN A 80 11.42 0.27 -2.18
N ALA A 81 12.32 0.27 -3.16
CA ALA A 81 13.01 1.46 -3.65
C ALA A 81 12.02 2.45 -4.26
N PHE A 82 11.08 1.96 -5.10
CA PHE A 82 10.06 2.81 -5.71
C PHE A 82 9.18 3.50 -4.66
N ILE A 83 8.69 2.77 -3.65
CA ILE A 83 7.84 3.35 -2.61
C ILE A 83 8.60 4.40 -1.80
N ARG A 84 9.88 4.14 -1.49
CA ARG A 84 10.75 5.10 -0.81
C ARG A 84 10.89 6.42 -1.58
N GLU A 85 11.07 6.34 -2.89
CA GLU A 85 11.42 7.48 -3.75
C GLU A 85 10.21 8.28 -4.24
N THR A 86 9.07 7.63 -4.39
CA THR A 86 7.90 8.23 -5.05
C THR A 86 6.72 8.49 -4.13
N GLN A 87 6.77 8.02 -2.88
CA GLN A 87 5.78 8.14 -1.81
C GLN A 87 4.36 8.49 -2.25
N TYR A 88 3.43 7.54 -2.13
CA TYR A 88 2.02 7.85 -2.41
C TYR A 88 1.46 8.86 -1.39
N HIS A 89 0.87 9.93 -1.90
CA HIS A 89 0.14 10.91 -1.13
C HIS A 89 -1.33 10.83 -1.51
N ALA A 90 -2.15 10.41 -0.55
CA ALA A 90 -3.58 10.37 -0.71
C ALA A 90 -4.15 11.81 -0.87
N PRO A 91 -5.23 11.99 -1.65
CA PRO A 91 -5.90 13.28 -1.86
C PRO A 91 -6.61 13.83 -0.62
#